data_AF-A0A6G1K7S8-F1
#
_entry.id   AF-A0A6G1K7S8-F1
#
_cell.length_a   1.000
_cell.length_b   1.000
_cell.length_c   1.000
_cell.angle_alpha   90.00
_cell.angle_beta   90.00
_cell.angle_gamma   90.00
#
_symmetry.space_group_name_H-M   'P 1'
#
loop_
_entity.id
_entity.type
_entity.pdbx_description
1 polymer ?
#
loop_
_entity_poly.entity_id
_entity_poly.type
_entity_poly.pdbx_seq_one_letter_code
_entity_poly.pdbx_strand_id
1 'polypeptide(L)'
;MAVLDLLPHCVSGVYLVYHSDFEKWSFGKLSALREASLTIESGYQYYYMGFYIHSCPKMRYKGEYSPQYVLDPETYEWNPLDGELRELLDRKPYVSLSRERRLKTDKSAPTSAEDTASNVHGASDGNDLAEYLHPTAAEGGDAVRDGMSLFELKVPGVMTVEEVEEKVQLDQMAVKVRGAPPGVKTCHLRAWQSGDIRDSTSIKGVIGEMVASIKNLPETIEVDSNEPAAQIFQNISKAAKFPLNRLRVTKGSDGTPISNTRDLTVFQTGLRNRSQVDVKDLGPQIAWRTVFIIEYLGPILIHPLVYYGRPLIYGTSEAASQLQKLTMILVVLHFLKREYETIFVHRFSLASMPARNIFKNSAHYWIFSGINLAYWVYAPSSPTASPSNPLITYAGLALFAIGEVCNLITHITLKGLRREGSTERGIPNGLGFNMVTCPNYMFETMAWVGIWLVSWSLCTGLFLVIALVQMMLWAKKKERRYRKEFKGSYRPKRYGVLPGIY
;
A
#
# COMPACT_ATOMS: atom_id res chain seq x y z
N MET A 1 14.94 36.71 -0.84
CA MET A 1 13.76 36.23 -1.59
C MET A 1 12.90 35.40 -0.64
N ALA A 2 11.63 35.77 -0.45
CA ALA A 2 10.69 34.98 0.34
C ALA A 2 9.73 34.23 -0.60
N VAL A 3 9.36 33.01 -0.23
CA VAL A 3 8.37 32.17 -0.91
C VAL A 3 7.24 31.94 0.08
N LEU A 4 6.03 32.40 -0.30
CA LEU A 4 4.84 32.37 0.53
C LEU A 4 3.70 31.67 -0.21
N ASP A 5 2.90 30.91 0.52
CA ASP A 5 1.63 30.38 0.04
C ASP A 5 0.48 31.23 0.59
N LEU A 6 -0.36 31.77 -0.30
CA LEU A 6 -1.53 32.55 0.06
C LEU A 6 -2.78 31.66 -0.02
N LEU A 7 -3.37 31.39 1.14
CA LEU A 7 -4.55 30.53 1.32
C LEU A 7 -5.78 31.41 1.64
N PRO A 8 -7.02 30.92 1.49
CA PRO A 8 -8.23 31.72 1.69
C PRO A 8 -8.31 32.52 3.00
N HIS A 9 -7.69 32.03 4.08
CA HIS A 9 -7.70 32.67 5.39
C HIS A 9 -6.32 32.84 6.03
N CYS A 10 -5.24 32.49 5.32
CA CYS A 10 -3.92 32.37 5.93
C CYS A 10 -2.79 32.73 4.97
N VAL A 11 -1.77 33.41 5.49
CA VAL A 11 -0.46 33.55 4.84
C VAL A 11 0.46 32.49 5.42
N SER A 12 1.03 31.62 4.58
CA SER A 12 1.95 30.56 5.01
C SER A 12 3.37 30.86 4.54
N GLY A 13 4.28 31.06 5.49
CA GLY A 13 5.71 31.26 5.22
C GLY A 13 6.39 29.93 4.90
N VAL A 14 6.94 29.80 3.68
CA VAL A 14 7.59 28.55 3.23
C VAL A 14 9.10 28.64 3.33
N TYR A 15 9.72 29.58 2.58
CA TYR A 15 11.17 29.76 2.56
C TYR A 15 11.55 31.24 2.54
N LEU A 16 12.56 31.60 3.33
CA LEU A 16 13.31 32.83 3.14
C LEU A 16 14.75 32.49 2.75
N VAL A 17 15.15 32.93 1.57
CA VAL A 17 16.49 32.71 1.01
C VAL A 17 17.23 34.03 0.99
N TYR A 18 18.42 34.05 1.61
CA TYR A 18 19.36 35.16 1.60
C TYR A 18 20.80 34.63 1.66
N HIS A 19 21.78 35.44 1.23
CA HIS A 19 23.19 35.05 1.21
C HIS A 19 23.75 34.90 2.64
N SER A 20 24.63 33.91 2.88
CA SER A 20 25.14 33.56 4.22
C SER A 20 25.82 34.72 4.95
N ASP A 21 26.44 35.65 4.21
CA ASP A 21 27.12 36.83 4.77
C ASP A 21 26.21 37.73 5.63
N PHE A 22 24.89 37.60 5.47
CA PHE A 22 23.90 38.39 6.19
C PHE A 22 23.27 37.64 7.39
N GLU A 23 23.73 36.43 7.73
CA GLU A 23 23.19 35.62 8.84
C GLU A 23 23.12 36.39 10.16
N LYS A 24 24.14 37.22 10.46
CA LYS A 24 24.21 38.06 11.66
C LYS A 24 23.04 39.03 11.83
N TRP A 25 22.35 39.39 10.75
CA TRP A 25 21.23 40.34 10.77
C TRP A 25 19.87 39.67 10.96
N SER A 26 19.81 38.33 11.01
CA SER A 26 18.59 37.57 11.28
C SER A 26 17.39 37.99 10.42
N PHE A 27 17.58 38.17 9.11
CA PHE A 27 16.50 38.62 8.19
C PHE A 27 15.25 37.73 8.21
N GLY A 28 15.35 36.49 8.70
CA GLY A 28 14.20 35.63 9.01
C GLY A 28 13.16 36.29 9.93
N LYS A 29 13.60 36.99 10.99
CA LYS A 29 12.69 37.67 11.91
C LYS A 29 12.00 38.87 11.25
N LEU A 30 12.75 39.63 10.45
CA LEU A 30 12.20 40.76 9.70
C LEU A 30 11.18 40.31 8.65
N SER A 31 11.46 39.21 7.95
CA SER A 31 10.51 38.61 7.00
C SER A 31 9.22 38.19 7.71
N ALA A 32 9.31 37.51 8.85
CA ALA A 32 8.13 37.10 9.62
C ALA A 32 7.27 38.30 10.04
N LEU A 33 7.87 39.43 10.44
CA LEU A 33 7.13 40.67 10.74
C LEU A 33 6.43 41.25 9.50
N ARG A 34 7.12 41.26 8.34
CA ARG A 34 6.53 41.77 7.10
C ARG A 34 5.42 40.86 6.59
N GLU A 35 5.60 39.55 6.71
CA GLU A 35 4.58 38.53 6.40
C GLU A 35 3.36 38.69 7.32
N ALA A 36 3.55 38.90 8.63
CA ALA A 36 2.46 39.19 9.56
C ALA A 36 1.72 40.49 9.20
N SER A 37 2.44 41.54 8.76
CA SER A 37 1.82 42.78 8.28
C SER A 37 1.02 42.56 7.00
N LEU A 38 1.53 41.73 6.07
CA LEU A 38 0.81 41.36 4.86
C LEU A 38 -0.52 40.68 5.18
N THR A 39 -0.55 39.82 6.21
CA THR A 39 -1.77 39.18 6.72
C THR A 39 -2.83 40.21 7.07
N ILE A 40 -2.45 41.27 7.78
CA ILE A 40 -3.34 42.36 8.20
C ILE A 40 -3.77 43.20 7.00
N GLU A 41 -2.81 43.64 6.18
CA GLU A 41 -3.05 44.51 5.00
C GLU A 41 -4.00 43.85 3.99
N SER A 42 -3.93 42.53 3.86
CA SER A 42 -4.71 41.76 2.87
C SER A 42 -5.94 41.06 3.47
N GLY A 43 -6.25 41.29 4.75
CA GLY A 43 -7.45 40.77 5.41
C GLY A 43 -7.44 39.26 5.68
N TYR A 44 -6.27 38.64 5.78
CA TYR A 44 -6.15 37.25 6.22
C TYR A 44 -6.30 37.14 7.74
N GLN A 45 -6.78 35.99 8.21
CA GLN A 45 -7.03 35.75 9.64
C GLN A 45 -5.79 35.22 10.37
N TYR A 46 -4.96 34.44 9.68
CA TYR A 46 -3.86 33.70 10.32
C TYR A 46 -2.54 33.87 9.57
N TYR A 47 -1.44 33.84 10.31
CA TYR A 47 -0.09 33.71 9.78
C TYR A 47 0.51 32.37 10.24
N TYR A 48 0.86 31.51 9.29
CA TYR A 48 1.43 30.20 9.57
C TYR A 48 2.94 30.19 9.35
N MET A 49 3.69 30.11 10.45
CA MET A 49 5.16 30.08 10.47
C MET A 49 5.75 28.68 10.28
N GLY A 50 4.96 27.67 9.89
CA GLY A 50 5.40 26.28 9.80
C GLY A 50 5.51 25.58 11.16
N PHE A 51 6.24 24.46 11.19
CA PHE A 51 6.45 23.69 12.42
C PHE A 51 7.10 24.53 13.53
N TYR A 52 6.78 24.18 14.78
CA TYR A 52 7.42 24.68 15.99
C TYR A 52 7.92 23.48 16.81
N ILE A 53 9.23 23.46 17.09
CA ILE A 53 9.86 22.45 17.94
C ILE A 53 10.51 23.22 19.09
N HIS A 54 9.96 23.07 20.29
CA HIS A 54 10.35 23.89 21.44
C HIS A 54 11.84 23.75 21.79
N SER A 55 12.37 22.53 21.70
CA SER A 55 13.79 22.23 21.98
C SER A 55 14.76 22.67 20.86
N CYS A 56 14.27 23.12 19.69
CA CYS A 56 15.12 23.48 18.56
C CYS A 56 15.54 24.96 18.64
N PRO A 57 16.83 25.29 18.85
CA PRO A 57 17.28 26.68 19.01
C PRO A 57 16.95 27.55 17.80
N LYS A 58 17.03 26.99 16.58
CA LYS A 58 16.74 27.71 15.33
C LYS A 58 15.27 28.07 15.15
N MET A 59 14.37 27.41 15.87
CA MET A 59 12.91 27.61 15.75
C MET A 59 12.32 28.37 16.94
N ARG A 60 13.09 28.55 18.02
CA ARG A 60 12.66 29.21 19.25
C ARG A 60 12.11 30.61 19.03
N TYR A 61 12.66 31.33 18.05
CA TYR A 61 12.21 32.69 17.71
C TYR A 61 10.74 32.77 17.30
N LYS A 62 10.16 31.69 16.76
CA LYS A 62 8.74 31.66 16.37
C LYS A 62 7.81 31.78 17.59
N GLY A 63 8.28 31.36 18.77
CA GLY A 63 7.55 31.51 20.02
C GLY A 63 7.77 32.87 20.72
N GLU A 64 8.45 33.82 20.07
CA GLU A 64 8.61 35.20 20.56
C GLU A 64 7.50 36.13 20.06
N TYR A 65 6.75 35.73 19.01
CA TYR A 65 5.61 36.49 18.51
C TYR A 65 4.37 36.22 19.35
N SER A 66 3.45 37.20 19.43
CA SER A 66 2.20 37.07 20.18
C SER A 66 1.06 37.80 19.46
N PRO A 67 -0.18 37.27 19.47
CA PRO A 67 -0.57 35.96 20.03
C PRO A 67 -0.08 34.79 19.16
N GLN A 68 0.38 33.71 19.79
CA GLN A 68 0.90 32.52 19.12
C GLN A 68 0.17 31.26 19.60
N TYR A 69 -0.19 30.40 18.66
CA TYR A 69 -0.84 29.13 18.94
C TYR A 69 -0.02 27.96 18.38
N VAL A 70 -0.03 26.83 19.08
CA VAL A 70 0.56 25.56 18.65
C VAL A 70 -0.52 24.50 18.60
N LEU A 71 -0.50 23.72 17.53
CA LEU A 71 -1.46 22.65 17.29
C LEU A 71 -1.14 21.45 18.17
N ASP A 72 -2.12 20.98 18.95
CA ASP A 72 -2.00 19.76 19.75
C ASP A 72 -1.81 18.54 18.83
N PRO A 73 -0.77 17.70 19.05
CA PRO A 73 -0.45 16.59 18.15
C PRO A 73 -1.47 15.43 18.22
N GLU A 74 -2.30 15.36 19.25
CA GLU A 74 -3.29 14.30 19.43
C GLU A 74 -4.68 14.73 18.98
N THR A 75 -5.11 15.93 19.38
CA THR A 75 -6.47 16.41 19.12
C THR A 75 -6.58 17.38 17.95
N TYR A 76 -5.46 17.95 17.49
CA TYR A 76 -5.42 19.03 16.50
C TYR A 76 -6.18 20.29 16.92
N GLU A 77 -6.27 20.54 18.22
CA GLU A 77 -6.77 21.79 18.77
C GLU A 77 -5.62 22.81 18.88
N TRP A 78 -5.90 24.06 18.50
CA TRP A 78 -4.94 25.15 18.64
C TRP A 78 -4.92 25.65 20.09
N ASN A 79 -3.75 25.52 20.74
CA ASN A 79 -3.56 25.97 22.10
C ASN A 79 -2.58 27.15 22.14
N PRO A 80 -2.82 28.18 22.97
CA PRO A 80 -1.88 29.28 23.18
C PRO A 80 -0.50 28.78 23.59
N LEU A 81 0.56 29.33 22.99
CA LEU A 81 1.96 29.05 23.36
C LEU A 81 2.40 29.93 24.53
N ASP A 82 1.64 29.89 25.62
CA ASP A 82 1.90 30.59 26.86
C ASP A 82 1.51 29.72 28.07
N GLY A 83 1.75 30.25 29.28
CA GLY A 83 1.39 29.61 30.55
C GLY A 83 1.72 28.11 30.62
N GLU A 84 0.68 27.31 30.84
CA GLU A 84 0.76 25.85 31.03
C GLU A 84 1.48 25.12 29.89
N LEU A 85 1.19 25.45 28.62
CA LEU A 85 1.80 24.75 27.49
C LEU A 85 3.29 25.01 27.41
N ARG A 86 3.70 26.26 27.64
CA ARG A 86 5.10 26.64 27.59
C ARG A 86 5.90 25.99 28.71
N GLU A 87 5.39 26.03 29.94
CA GLU A 87 6.00 25.37 31.10
C GLU A 87 6.16 23.86 30.90
N LEU A 88 5.15 23.21 30.31
CA LEU A 88 5.22 21.79 30.00
C LEU A 88 6.25 21.50 28.89
N LEU A 89 6.34 22.34 27.86
CA LEU A 89 7.30 22.17 26.77
C LEU A 89 8.74 22.47 27.20
N ASP A 90 8.95 23.33 28.20
CA ASP A 90 10.26 23.56 28.83
C ASP A 90 10.74 22.29 29.57
N ARG A 91 9.82 21.46 30.07
CA ARG A 91 10.10 20.23 30.84
C ARG A 91 10.04 18.95 30.01
N LYS A 92 9.18 18.88 29.00
CA LYS A 92 8.87 17.65 28.23
C LYS A 92 9.13 17.88 26.74
N PRO A 93 9.81 16.93 26.04
CA PRO A 93 10.03 17.03 24.60
C PRO A 93 8.74 16.85 23.78
N TYR A 94 7.74 16.16 24.35
CA TYR A 94 6.43 15.94 23.75
C TYR A 94 5.34 16.34 24.74
N VAL A 95 4.41 17.19 24.31
CA VAL A 95 3.29 17.68 25.13
C VAL A 95 2.01 17.64 24.29
N SER A 96 0.96 17.05 24.85
CA SER A 96 -0.44 17.16 24.41
C SER A 96 -1.22 17.71 25.60
N LEU A 97 -1.76 18.92 25.50
CA LEU A 97 -2.51 19.52 26.60
C LEU A 97 -3.80 18.75 26.87
N SER A 98 -4.44 18.25 25.81
CA SER A 98 -5.62 17.43 25.96
C SER A 98 -5.31 16.16 26.77
N ARG A 99 -4.12 15.57 26.61
CA ARG A 99 -3.68 14.42 27.41
C ARG A 99 -3.37 14.79 28.86
N GLU A 100 -2.63 15.86 29.08
CA GLU A 100 -2.28 16.32 30.44
C GLU A 100 -3.53 16.68 31.25
N ARG A 101 -4.53 17.30 30.61
CA ARG A 101 -5.82 17.61 31.24
C ARG A 101 -6.61 16.35 31.61
N ARG A 102 -6.64 15.33 30.74
CA ARG A 102 -7.28 14.04 31.05
C ARG A 102 -6.62 13.40 32.29
N LEU A 103 -5.29 13.31 32.28
CA LEU A 103 -4.52 12.74 33.41
C LEU A 103 -4.72 13.51 34.73
N LYS A 104 -4.83 14.84 34.68
CA LYS A 104 -5.14 15.66 35.87
C LYS A 104 -6.55 15.39 36.39
N THR A 105 -7.53 15.25 35.49
CA THR A 105 -8.92 14.96 35.84
C THR A 105 -9.01 13.61 36.56
N ASP A 106 -8.35 12.58 36.03
CA ASP A 106 -8.34 11.23 36.60
C ASP A 106 -7.67 11.17 37.98
N LYS A 107 -6.63 11.99 38.21
CA LYS A 107 -5.96 12.12 39.52
C LYS A 107 -6.75 12.93 40.55
N SER A 108 -7.73 13.72 40.12
CA SER A 108 -8.50 14.64 40.98
C SER A 108 -9.88 14.10 41.40
N ALA A 109 -10.27 12.91 40.95
CA ALA A 109 -11.49 12.26 41.40
C ALA A 109 -11.40 11.90 42.90
N PRO A 110 -12.42 12.21 43.73
CA PRO A 110 -12.36 11.93 45.17
C PRO A 110 -12.50 10.42 45.41
N THR A 111 -11.40 9.75 45.75
CA THR A 111 -11.41 8.41 46.32
C THR A 111 -11.82 8.48 47.79
N SER A 112 -12.99 7.91 48.10
CA SER A 112 -13.43 7.66 49.47
C SER A 112 -12.75 6.40 50.04
N ALA A 113 -12.01 6.60 51.16
CA ALA A 113 -11.57 5.63 52.20
C ALA A 113 -10.64 4.46 51.77
N GLU A 114 -9.64 3.98 52.52
CA GLU A 114 -8.97 4.34 53.79
C GLU A 114 -7.64 3.54 53.86
N ASP A 115 -6.57 4.20 54.31
CA ASP A 115 -5.32 3.76 54.97
C ASP A 115 -4.59 2.44 54.65
N THR A 116 -3.33 2.57 54.21
CA THR A 116 -2.17 2.34 55.12
C THR A 116 -0.90 3.02 54.62
N ALA A 117 -0.31 3.85 55.48
CA ALA A 117 0.88 4.64 55.22
C ALA A 117 2.17 3.80 55.27
N SER A 118 3.07 4.04 54.30
CA SER A 118 4.52 4.02 54.56
C SER A 118 5.24 5.10 53.73
N ASN A 119 5.69 6.12 54.46
CA ASN A 119 6.69 7.16 54.22
C ASN A 119 7.30 7.35 52.81
N VAL A 120 6.89 8.46 52.19
CA VAL A 120 7.71 9.61 51.76
C VAL A 120 9.21 9.35 51.44
N HIS A 121 9.50 9.20 50.16
CA HIS A 121 10.48 10.06 49.47
C HIS A 121 9.67 10.85 48.43
N GLY A 122 9.42 12.14 48.63
CA GLY A 122 10.40 13.16 48.27
C GLY A 122 10.30 13.40 46.78
N ALA A 123 9.34 14.23 46.37
CA ALA A 123 9.19 14.68 45.00
C ALA A 123 10.51 15.28 44.50
N SER A 124 11.16 14.59 43.57
CA SER A 124 12.16 15.20 42.70
C SER A 124 11.52 15.41 41.33
N ASP A 125 11.10 16.65 41.13
CA ASP A 125 10.98 17.31 39.84
C ASP A 125 12.31 17.09 39.10
N GLY A 126 12.37 16.14 38.15
CA GLY A 126 13.65 15.78 37.55
C GLY A 126 13.62 14.61 36.57
N ASN A 127 13.47 14.95 35.29
CA ASN A 127 14.11 14.26 34.16
C ASN A 127 13.52 12.92 33.66
N ASP A 128 12.32 12.91 33.07
CA ASP A 128 11.71 11.68 32.52
C ASP A 128 11.98 11.45 31.03
N LEU A 129 13.26 11.54 30.64
CA LEU A 129 13.78 10.77 29.49
C LEU A 129 13.97 9.28 29.86
N ALA A 130 13.89 8.94 31.15
CA ALA A 130 13.94 7.57 31.66
C ALA A 130 12.63 6.78 31.44
N GLU A 131 11.54 7.45 31.05
CA GLU A 131 10.23 6.80 30.89
C GLU A 131 10.06 6.10 29.51
N TYR A 132 10.88 6.46 28.52
CA TYR A 132 10.92 5.85 27.19
C TYR A 132 12.19 5.03 27.05
N LEU A 133 12.11 3.74 27.39
CA LEU A 133 13.24 2.79 27.44
C LEU A 133 14.08 2.75 26.15
N HIS A 134 13.51 3.09 25.00
CA HIS A 134 14.17 3.05 23.70
C HIS A 134 13.92 4.33 22.88
N PRO A 135 14.94 5.16 22.62
CA PRO A 135 14.80 6.45 21.92
C PRO A 135 14.58 6.30 20.41
N THR A 136 14.90 5.15 19.81
CA THR A 136 14.68 4.90 18.38
C THR A 136 13.66 3.78 18.12
N ALA A 137 12.93 3.89 17.01
CA ALA A 137 11.98 2.87 16.58
C ALA A 137 12.63 1.51 16.27
N ALA A 138 13.93 1.52 15.89
CA ALA A 138 14.68 0.30 15.64
C ALA A 138 14.97 -0.44 16.96
N GLU A 139 15.48 0.26 17.97
CA GLU A 139 15.74 -0.30 19.31
C GLU A 139 14.46 -0.78 19.98
N GLY A 140 13.36 -0.01 19.87
CA GLY A 140 12.06 -0.46 20.36
C GLY A 140 11.54 -1.70 19.64
N GLY A 141 11.80 -1.82 18.33
CA GLY A 141 11.45 -3.01 17.56
C GLY A 141 12.30 -4.25 17.91
N ASP A 142 13.53 -4.06 18.37
CA ASP A 142 14.38 -5.14 18.89
C ASP A 142 13.93 -5.57 20.29
N ALA A 143 13.62 -4.62 21.17
CA ALA A 143 13.12 -4.90 22.52
C ALA A 143 11.81 -5.71 22.51
N VAL A 144 10.86 -5.37 21.63
CA VAL A 144 9.61 -6.15 21.47
C VAL A 144 9.88 -7.56 20.93
N ARG A 145 10.88 -7.72 20.05
CA ARG A 145 11.30 -9.05 19.57
C ARG A 145 11.94 -9.90 20.68
N ASP A 146 12.59 -9.24 21.64
CA ASP A 146 13.19 -9.87 22.81
C ASP A 146 12.21 -10.09 23.97
N GLY A 147 10.93 -9.76 23.76
CA GLY A 147 9.83 -10.07 24.68
C GLY A 147 9.27 -8.90 25.48
N MET A 148 9.77 -7.67 25.29
CA MET A 148 9.20 -6.48 25.93
C MET A 148 7.76 -6.25 25.47
N SER A 149 6.86 -5.91 26.40
CA SER A 149 5.48 -5.61 26.03
C SER A 149 5.39 -4.26 25.30
N LEU A 150 4.48 -4.18 24.32
CA LEU A 150 4.16 -2.92 23.64
C LEU A 150 3.61 -1.86 24.61
N PHE A 151 2.96 -2.28 25.70
CA PHE A 151 2.49 -1.38 26.75
C PHE A 151 3.63 -0.77 27.57
N GLU A 152 4.72 -1.54 27.79
CA GLU A 152 5.93 -1.07 28.48
C GLU A 152 6.75 -0.12 27.62
N LEU A 153 6.70 -0.29 26.30
CA LEU A 153 7.40 0.59 25.35
C LEU A 153 6.81 2.01 25.26
N LYS A 154 5.59 2.21 25.80
CA LYS A 154 4.87 3.50 25.89
C LYS A 154 4.79 4.26 24.56
N VAL A 155 4.63 3.54 23.44
CA VAL A 155 4.59 4.15 22.09
C VAL A 155 3.51 5.23 22.00
N PRO A 156 3.85 6.47 21.59
CA PRO A 156 2.87 7.54 21.43
C PRO A 156 1.71 7.13 20.51
N GLY A 157 0.49 7.16 21.04
CA GLY A 157 -0.74 6.87 20.31
C GLY A 157 -1.17 5.40 20.26
N VAL A 158 -0.53 4.51 21.02
CA VAL A 158 -1.07 3.20 21.42
C VAL A 158 -1.93 3.40 22.66
N MET A 159 -3.06 2.69 22.76
CA MET A 159 -3.91 2.75 23.96
C MET A 159 -3.13 2.19 25.16
N THR A 160 -3.25 2.84 26.30
CA THR A 160 -2.74 2.28 27.57
C THR A 160 -3.52 1.03 27.96
N VAL A 161 -2.99 0.22 28.86
CA VAL A 161 -3.68 -0.97 29.38
C VAL A 161 -5.03 -0.59 29.95
N GLU A 162 -5.05 0.49 30.72
CA GLU A 162 -6.23 1.02 31.38
C GLU A 162 -7.29 1.47 30.35
N GLU A 163 -6.85 2.13 29.27
CA GLU A 163 -7.75 2.51 28.18
C GLU A 163 -8.30 1.31 27.41
N VAL A 164 -7.52 0.24 27.23
CA VAL A 164 -8.00 -0.99 26.58
C VAL A 164 -9.06 -1.66 27.44
N GLU A 165 -8.83 -1.76 28.75
CA GLU A 165 -9.78 -2.37 29.69
C GLU A 165 -11.08 -1.57 29.83
N GLU A 166 -11.00 -0.24 29.80
CA GLU A 166 -12.17 0.63 29.90
C GLU A 166 -12.98 0.69 28.60
N LYS A 167 -12.30 0.84 27.45
CA LYS A 167 -12.94 1.16 26.17
C LYS A 167 -13.23 -0.07 25.31
N VAL A 168 -12.65 -1.24 25.61
CA VAL A 168 -12.78 -2.43 24.77
C VAL A 168 -13.16 -3.67 25.58
N GLN A 169 -14.28 -4.30 25.21
CA GLN A 169 -14.69 -5.59 25.78
C GLN A 169 -13.86 -6.73 25.20
N LEU A 170 -12.64 -6.90 25.73
CA LEU A 170 -11.71 -7.94 25.27
C LEU A 170 -12.30 -9.35 25.38
N ASP A 171 -13.13 -9.65 26.39
CA ASP A 171 -13.72 -10.97 26.66
C ASP A 171 -14.69 -11.48 25.59
N GLN A 172 -15.31 -10.56 24.84
CA GLN A 172 -16.32 -10.91 23.84
C GLN A 172 -15.75 -10.94 22.41
N MET A 173 -14.45 -10.63 22.24
CA MET A 173 -13.84 -10.58 20.93
C MET A 173 -13.80 -11.95 20.27
N ALA A 174 -14.22 -12.01 19.01
CA ALA A 174 -14.19 -13.24 18.22
C ALA A 174 -12.80 -13.45 17.61
N VAL A 175 -12.15 -14.56 17.96
CA VAL A 175 -10.85 -14.96 17.40
C VAL A 175 -10.95 -16.23 16.57
N LYS A 176 -10.04 -16.37 15.61
CA LYS A 176 -9.94 -17.56 14.76
C LYS A 176 -8.74 -18.40 15.18
N VAL A 177 -9.01 -19.53 15.83
CA VAL A 177 -7.99 -20.50 16.24
C VAL A 177 -7.90 -21.63 15.21
N ARG A 178 -6.68 -22.02 14.84
CA ARG A 178 -6.45 -23.11 13.88
C ARG A 178 -6.98 -24.43 14.47
N GLY A 179 -7.94 -25.05 13.82
CA GLY A 179 -8.57 -26.30 14.27
C GLY A 179 -9.83 -26.13 15.12
N ALA A 180 -10.22 -24.88 15.44
CA ALA A 180 -11.48 -24.57 16.12
C ALA A 180 -12.55 -24.04 15.15
N PRO A 181 -13.84 -24.07 15.54
CA PRO A 181 -14.90 -23.38 14.81
C PRO A 181 -14.57 -21.88 14.63
N PRO A 182 -15.00 -21.24 13.53
CA PRO A 182 -14.82 -19.80 13.36
C PRO A 182 -15.60 -19.01 14.42
N GLY A 183 -14.98 -17.94 14.94
CA GLY A 183 -15.65 -17.00 15.86
C GLY A 183 -15.66 -17.42 17.33
N VAL A 184 -14.63 -18.13 17.79
CA VAL A 184 -14.48 -18.46 19.22
C VAL A 184 -14.27 -17.16 19.99
N LYS A 185 -15.10 -16.90 21.01
CA LYS A 185 -14.89 -15.77 21.91
C LYS A 185 -13.63 -15.97 22.74
N THR A 186 -12.86 -14.91 22.93
CA THR A 186 -11.64 -14.88 23.74
C THR A 186 -11.85 -15.43 25.15
N CYS A 187 -12.97 -15.13 25.80
CA CYS A 187 -13.30 -15.68 27.13
C CYS A 187 -13.41 -17.21 27.18
N HIS A 188 -13.63 -17.87 26.03
CA HIS A 188 -13.68 -19.33 25.94
C HIS A 188 -12.31 -19.97 25.74
N LEU A 189 -11.23 -19.19 25.60
CA LEU A 189 -9.88 -19.72 25.51
C LEU A 189 -9.40 -20.13 26.91
N ARG A 190 -8.88 -21.35 27.04
CA ARG A 190 -8.47 -21.93 28.34
C ARG A 190 -7.49 -21.04 29.13
N ALA A 191 -6.55 -20.39 28.44
CA ALA A 191 -5.54 -19.54 29.06
C ALA A 191 -5.96 -18.06 29.18
N TRP A 192 -7.21 -17.72 28.85
CA TRP A 192 -7.69 -16.33 28.86
C TRP A 192 -7.86 -15.78 30.28
N GLN A 193 -8.55 -16.52 31.13
CA GLN A 193 -8.84 -16.11 32.51
C GLN A 193 -7.58 -16.00 33.36
N SER A 194 -6.58 -16.84 33.08
CA SER A 194 -5.29 -16.86 33.79
C SER A 194 -4.23 -15.93 33.17
N GLY A 195 -4.53 -15.30 32.03
CA GLY A 195 -3.58 -14.44 31.33
C GLY A 195 -3.61 -13.00 31.85
N ASP A 196 -2.44 -12.38 31.95
CA ASP A 196 -2.30 -10.95 32.23
C ASP A 196 -2.19 -10.16 30.91
N ILE A 197 -2.90 -9.03 30.81
CA ILE A 197 -2.83 -8.11 29.67
C ILE A 197 -1.46 -7.43 29.57
N ARG A 198 -0.72 -7.30 30.69
CA ARG A 198 0.63 -6.73 30.73
C ARG A 198 1.71 -7.73 30.30
N ASP A 199 1.39 -9.01 30.24
CA ASP A 199 2.30 -10.07 29.80
C ASP A 199 2.16 -10.34 28.29
N SER A 200 3.16 -9.90 27.52
CA SER A 200 3.24 -10.05 26.06
C SER A 200 3.26 -11.51 25.58
N THR A 201 3.56 -12.46 26.48
CA THR A 201 3.58 -13.90 26.17
C THR A 201 2.23 -14.58 26.42
N SER A 202 1.36 -13.94 27.21
CA SER A 202 0.02 -14.44 27.50
C SER A 202 -0.92 -14.20 26.32
N ILE A 203 -1.91 -15.08 26.11
CA ILE A 203 -2.93 -14.89 25.05
C ILE A 203 -3.67 -13.55 25.25
N LYS A 204 -3.88 -13.15 26.51
CA LYS A 204 -4.57 -11.91 26.87
C LYS A 204 -3.73 -10.70 26.55
N GLY A 205 -2.42 -10.74 26.81
CA GLY A 205 -1.49 -9.68 26.46
C GLY A 205 -1.27 -9.55 24.96
N VAL A 206 -1.07 -10.66 24.24
CA VAL A 206 -0.96 -10.63 22.76
C VAL A 206 -2.19 -9.98 22.12
N ILE A 207 -3.39 -10.35 22.59
CA ILE A 207 -4.64 -9.76 22.07
C ILE A 207 -4.79 -8.32 22.53
N GLY A 208 -4.46 -8.00 23.77
CA GLY A 208 -4.47 -6.64 24.32
C GLY A 208 -3.56 -5.70 23.53
N GLU A 209 -2.32 -6.09 23.26
CA GLU A 209 -1.37 -5.32 22.47
C GLU A 209 -1.83 -5.13 21.02
N MET A 210 -2.41 -6.18 20.43
CA MET A 210 -2.98 -6.11 19.08
C MET A 210 -4.14 -5.12 19.02
N VAL A 211 -5.04 -5.16 20.01
CA VAL A 211 -6.19 -4.23 20.13
C VAL A 211 -5.71 -2.81 20.38
N ALA A 212 -4.75 -2.62 21.28
CA ALA A 212 -4.15 -1.33 21.58
C ALA A 212 -3.50 -0.69 20.34
N SER A 213 -3.03 -1.54 19.41
CA SER A 213 -2.40 -1.14 18.14
C SER A 213 -3.40 -0.86 17.02
N ILE A 214 -4.66 -1.30 17.10
CA ILE A 214 -5.71 -0.96 16.13
C ILE A 214 -6.25 0.43 16.49
N LYS A 215 -5.47 1.45 16.13
CA LYS A 215 -5.77 2.84 16.44
C LYS A 215 -7.06 3.28 15.73
N ASN A 216 -7.92 4.00 16.46
CA ASN A 216 -9.01 4.84 15.95
C ASN A 216 -10.08 4.14 15.08
N LEU A 217 -10.26 2.81 15.15
CA LEU A 217 -11.40 2.21 14.46
C LEU A 217 -12.69 2.72 15.13
N PRO A 218 -13.56 3.44 14.40
CA PRO A 218 -14.76 4.00 15.00
C PRO A 218 -15.71 2.85 15.38
N GLU A 219 -16.32 2.95 16.57
CA GLU A 219 -17.32 1.98 17.03
C GLU A 219 -18.55 1.97 16.11
N THR A 220 -18.92 3.14 15.60
CA THR A 220 -20.03 3.33 14.67
C THR A 220 -19.64 4.27 13.54
N ILE A 221 -20.23 4.07 12.37
CA ILE A 221 -20.13 4.99 11.23
C ILE A 221 -21.53 5.32 10.73
N GLU A 222 -21.76 6.60 10.44
CA GLU A 222 -22.97 7.07 9.80
C GLU A 222 -22.70 7.24 8.30
N VAL A 223 -23.53 6.61 7.47
CA VAL A 223 -23.48 6.69 6.01
C VAL A 223 -24.91 6.67 5.49
N ASP A 224 -25.24 7.54 4.55
CA ASP A 224 -26.58 7.55 3.97
C ASP A 224 -26.81 6.28 3.13
N SER A 225 -28.02 5.75 3.17
CA SER A 225 -28.42 4.57 2.40
C SER A 225 -28.27 4.72 0.88
N ASN A 226 -28.38 5.96 0.38
CA ASN A 226 -28.28 6.32 -1.03
C ASN A 226 -26.85 6.66 -1.45
N GLU A 227 -25.93 6.86 -0.51
CA GLU A 227 -24.54 7.12 -0.82
C GLU A 227 -23.84 5.88 -1.39
N PRO A 228 -22.77 6.07 -2.18
CA PRO A 228 -22.00 4.95 -2.71
C PRO A 228 -21.33 4.12 -1.60
N ALA A 229 -21.24 2.81 -1.79
CA ALA A 229 -20.59 1.88 -0.87
C ALA A 229 -19.11 2.23 -0.59
N ALA A 230 -18.44 2.93 -1.52
CA ALA A 230 -17.11 3.49 -1.29
C ALA A 230 -17.04 4.45 -0.08
N GLN A 231 -18.15 5.10 0.29
CA GLN A 231 -18.19 6.03 1.42
C GLN A 231 -17.96 5.33 2.75
N ILE A 232 -18.41 4.09 2.90
CA ILE A 232 -18.12 3.23 4.07
C ILE A 232 -16.60 3.13 4.26
N PHE A 233 -15.87 2.83 3.17
CA PHE A 233 -14.42 2.70 3.21
C PHE A 233 -13.73 4.03 3.51
N GLN A 234 -14.23 5.15 2.96
CA GLN A 234 -13.67 6.47 3.20
C GLN A 234 -13.87 6.92 4.64
N ASN A 235 -15.05 6.73 5.21
CA ASN A 235 -15.35 7.10 6.59
C ASN A 235 -14.51 6.26 7.57
N ILE A 236 -14.41 4.95 7.35
CA ILE A 236 -13.53 4.07 8.15
C ILE A 236 -12.06 4.47 7.98
N SER A 237 -11.61 4.72 6.76
CA SER A 237 -10.22 5.14 6.47
C SER A 237 -9.87 6.46 7.14
N LYS A 238 -10.78 7.45 7.09
CA LYS A 238 -10.59 8.77 7.70
C LYS A 238 -10.58 8.70 9.22
N ALA A 239 -11.53 7.97 9.81
CA ALA A 239 -11.60 7.79 11.25
C ALA A 239 -10.41 6.98 11.77
N ALA A 240 -10.14 5.82 11.17
CA ALA A 240 -9.09 4.91 11.59
C ALA A 240 -7.67 5.36 11.17
N LYS A 241 -7.56 6.42 10.35
CA LYS A 241 -6.30 6.90 9.75
C LYS A 241 -5.53 5.80 8.99
N PHE A 242 -6.24 4.82 8.43
CA PHE A 242 -5.66 3.75 7.60
C PHE A 242 -5.83 4.06 6.12
N PRO A 243 -4.86 3.71 5.27
CA PRO A 243 -5.01 3.93 3.84
C PRO A 243 -6.06 2.97 3.25
N LEU A 244 -6.96 3.52 2.43
CA LEU A 244 -8.13 2.83 1.84
C LEU A 244 -7.82 1.46 1.24
N ASN A 245 -6.69 1.34 0.55
CA ASN A 245 -6.24 0.14 -0.14
C ASN A 245 -5.88 -1.02 0.80
N ARG A 246 -5.60 -0.74 2.08
CA ARG A 246 -5.35 -1.77 3.11
C ARG A 246 -6.62 -2.33 3.73
N LEU A 247 -7.75 -1.66 3.55
CA LEU A 247 -8.99 -2.03 4.20
C LEU A 247 -9.77 -3.06 3.39
N ARG A 248 -10.19 -4.12 4.07
CA ARG A 248 -11.21 -5.04 3.60
C ARG A 248 -12.38 -4.99 4.56
N VAL A 249 -13.56 -4.67 4.03
CA VAL A 249 -14.80 -4.63 4.82
C VAL A 249 -15.68 -5.81 4.42
N THR A 250 -16.17 -6.56 5.40
CA THR A 250 -17.13 -7.66 5.22
C THR A 250 -18.38 -7.40 6.05
N LYS A 251 -19.54 -7.91 5.61
CA LYS A 251 -20.75 -7.83 6.43
C LYS A 251 -20.63 -8.79 7.62
N GLY A 252 -20.98 -8.34 8.81
CA GLY A 252 -21.02 -9.19 10.00
C GLY A 252 -22.09 -10.28 9.92
N SER A 253 -23.14 -10.09 9.12
CA SER A 253 -24.26 -11.04 9.01
C SER A 253 -23.91 -12.35 8.30
N ASP A 254 -23.12 -12.28 7.22
CA ASP A 254 -22.83 -13.43 6.33
C ASP A 254 -21.34 -13.53 5.92
N GLY A 255 -20.49 -12.61 6.38
CA GLY A 255 -19.08 -12.55 6.03
C GLY A 255 -18.80 -12.18 4.57
N THR A 256 -19.82 -11.76 3.80
CA THR A 256 -19.64 -11.41 2.39
C THR A 256 -18.87 -10.09 2.25
N PRO A 257 -17.92 -10.00 1.30
CA PRO A 257 -17.13 -8.78 1.10
C PRO A 257 -17.97 -7.68 0.48
N ILE A 258 -17.88 -6.48 1.04
CA ILE A 258 -18.46 -5.28 0.44
C ILE A 258 -17.47 -4.74 -0.59
N SER A 259 -17.97 -4.37 -1.77
CA SER A 259 -17.12 -3.83 -2.83
C SER A 259 -16.91 -2.33 -2.63
N ASN A 260 -15.65 -1.88 -2.62
CA ASN A 260 -15.29 -0.47 -2.63
C ASN A 260 -15.51 0.09 -4.05
N THR A 261 -16.76 0.37 -4.40
CA THR A 261 -17.16 0.94 -5.70
C THR A 261 -18.08 2.15 -5.51
N ARG A 262 -18.09 3.02 -6.52
CA ARG A 262 -19.03 4.13 -6.62
C ARG A 262 -20.37 3.74 -7.25
N ASP A 263 -20.44 2.56 -7.89
CA ASP A 263 -21.60 2.13 -8.67
C ASP A 263 -22.76 1.59 -7.82
N LEU A 264 -22.43 1.09 -6.62
CA LEU A 264 -23.39 0.45 -5.72
C LEU A 264 -23.68 1.36 -4.54
N THR A 265 -24.94 1.54 -4.19
CA THR A 265 -25.31 2.27 -2.97
C THR A 265 -25.19 1.38 -1.73
N VAL A 266 -25.07 1.99 -0.55
CA VAL A 266 -25.08 1.26 0.73
C VAL A 266 -26.31 0.38 0.84
N PHE A 267 -27.49 0.86 0.44
CA PHE A 267 -28.73 0.09 0.47
C PHE A 267 -28.66 -1.18 -0.41
N GLN A 268 -28.08 -1.08 -1.61
CA GLN A 268 -27.93 -2.20 -2.55
C GLN A 268 -26.93 -3.25 -2.06
N THR A 269 -26.02 -2.90 -1.16
CA THR A 269 -25.15 -3.90 -0.52
C THR A 269 -25.93 -4.83 0.41
N GLY A 270 -27.14 -4.44 0.84
CA GLY A 270 -27.94 -5.18 1.82
C GLY A 270 -27.70 -4.76 3.28
N LEU A 271 -26.83 -3.78 3.52
CA LEU A 271 -26.69 -3.16 4.84
C LEU A 271 -27.93 -2.33 5.18
N ARG A 272 -28.31 -2.36 6.45
CA ARG A 272 -29.43 -1.61 7.05
C ARG A 272 -28.96 -0.88 8.30
N ASN A 273 -29.82 -0.04 8.87
CA ASN A 273 -29.51 0.65 10.12
C ASN A 273 -29.04 -0.35 11.20
N ARG A 274 -27.97 -0.01 11.91
CA ARG A 274 -27.30 -0.86 12.92
C ARG A 274 -26.78 -2.21 12.41
N SER A 275 -26.50 -2.35 11.11
CA SER A 275 -25.82 -3.54 10.59
C SER A 275 -24.36 -3.58 11.04
N GLN A 276 -23.90 -4.77 11.46
CA GLN A 276 -22.51 -4.99 11.80
C GLN A 276 -21.65 -5.13 10.53
N VAL A 277 -20.47 -4.53 10.54
CA VAL A 277 -19.43 -4.70 9.53
C VAL A 277 -18.11 -5.05 10.19
N ASP A 278 -17.39 -6.00 9.62
CA ASP A 278 -16.05 -6.36 10.07
C ASP A 278 -15.02 -5.67 9.19
N VAL A 279 -14.03 -5.05 9.84
CA VAL A 279 -12.94 -4.37 9.16
C VAL A 279 -11.66 -5.18 9.36
N LYS A 280 -11.00 -5.51 8.26
CA LYS A 280 -9.74 -6.23 8.26
C LYS A 280 -8.66 -5.41 7.57
N ASP A 281 -7.54 -5.22 8.26
CA ASP A 281 -6.31 -4.73 7.66
C ASP A 281 -5.60 -5.86 6.89
N LEU A 282 -5.32 -5.60 5.61
CA LEU A 282 -4.62 -6.51 4.70
C LEU A 282 -3.09 -6.41 4.81
N GLY A 283 -2.57 -5.49 5.64
CA GLY A 283 -1.15 -5.17 5.72
C GLY A 283 -0.67 -4.34 4.52
N PRO A 284 0.65 -4.06 4.41
CA PRO A 284 1.20 -3.25 3.32
C PRO A 284 0.76 -3.74 1.93
N GLN A 285 0.17 -2.84 1.16
CA GLN A 285 -0.31 -3.11 -0.20
C GLN A 285 0.47 -2.33 -1.25
N ILE A 286 0.60 -2.89 -2.44
CA ILE A 286 1.19 -2.26 -3.61
C ILE A 286 0.17 -2.26 -4.77
N ALA A 287 0.11 -1.15 -5.53
CA ALA A 287 -0.82 -1.02 -6.63
C ALA A 287 -0.49 -2.02 -7.76
N TRP A 288 -1.51 -2.64 -8.37
CA TRP A 288 -1.31 -3.61 -9.45
C TRP A 288 -0.54 -3.04 -10.65
N ARG A 289 -0.76 -1.76 -10.97
CA ARG A 289 0.01 -1.08 -12.03
C ARG A 289 1.51 -1.10 -11.73
N THR A 290 1.90 -0.74 -10.51
CA THR A 290 3.30 -0.76 -10.07
C THR A 290 3.90 -2.16 -10.09
N VAL A 291 3.11 -3.15 -9.72
CA VAL A 291 3.52 -4.56 -9.74
C VAL A 291 3.86 -5.01 -11.15
N PHE A 292 2.97 -4.77 -12.12
CA PHE A 292 3.22 -5.15 -13.51
C PHE A 292 4.42 -4.41 -14.11
N ILE A 293 4.60 -3.12 -13.77
CA ILE A 293 5.80 -2.38 -14.19
C ILE A 293 7.07 -3.06 -13.66
N ILE A 294 7.10 -3.42 -12.39
CA ILE A 294 8.29 -4.07 -11.81
C ILE A 294 8.50 -5.48 -12.41
N GLU A 295 7.43 -6.21 -12.68
CA GLU A 295 7.48 -7.53 -13.31
C GLU A 295 8.11 -7.47 -14.72
N TYR A 296 7.67 -6.55 -15.57
CA TYR A 296 8.13 -6.46 -16.98
C TYR A 296 9.44 -5.68 -17.15
N LEU A 297 9.79 -4.80 -16.20
CA LEU A 297 11.08 -4.11 -16.17
C LEU A 297 12.27 -5.08 -16.15
N GLY A 298 12.13 -6.25 -15.52
CA GLY A 298 13.17 -7.26 -15.43
C GLY A 298 13.70 -7.68 -16.82
N PRO A 299 12.89 -8.31 -17.67
CA PRO A 299 13.28 -8.65 -19.04
C PRO A 299 13.79 -7.44 -19.86
N ILE A 300 13.17 -6.26 -19.71
CA ILE A 300 13.58 -5.04 -20.44
C ILE A 300 15.03 -4.66 -20.11
N LEU A 301 15.46 -4.81 -18.86
CA LEU A 301 16.82 -4.49 -18.42
C LEU A 301 17.81 -5.64 -18.67
N ILE A 302 17.40 -6.87 -18.34
CA ILE A 302 18.29 -8.04 -18.34
C ILE A 302 18.70 -8.41 -19.77
N HIS A 303 17.80 -8.35 -20.75
CA HIS A 303 18.13 -8.74 -22.13
C HIS A 303 19.25 -7.87 -22.75
N PRO A 304 19.15 -6.52 -22.76
CA PRO A 304 20.25 -5.66 -23.19
C PRO A 304 21.52 -5.85 -22.36
N LEU A 305 21.40 -5.97 -21.03
CA LEU A 305 22.55 -6.12 -20.14
C LEU A 305 23.36 -7.37 -20.49
N VAL A 306 22.71 -8.52 -20.66
CA VAL A 306 23.39 -9.77 -21.01
C VAL A 306 23.89 -9.73 -22.46
N TYR A 307 23.14 -9.13 -23.39
CA TYR A 307 23.54 -9.01 -24.79
C TYR A 307 24.81 -8.16 -24.98
N TYR A 308 24.87 -6.98 -24.37
CA TYR A 308 26.06 -6.12 -24.42
C TYR A 308 27.18 -6.60 -23.48
N GLY A 309 26.82 -7.27 -22.39
CA GLY A 309 27.74 -7.91 -21.45
C GLY A 309 28.35 -9.23 -21.94
N ARG A 310 28.04 -9.68 -23.16
CA ARG A 310 28.55 -10.96 -23.72
C ARG A 310 30.06 -11.18 -23.53
N PRO A 311 30.95 -10.19 -23.76
CA PRO A 311 32.39 -10.39 -23.56
C PRO A 311 32.77 -10.74 -22.12
N LEU A 312 32.07 -10.15 -21.14
CA LEU A 312 32.30 -10.40 -19.72
C LEU A 312 31.68 -11.71 -19.25
N ILE A 313 30.48 -12.04 -19.75
CA ILE A 313 29.71 -13.20 -19.28
C ILE A 313 30.21 -14.50 -19.90
N TYR A 314 30.57 -14.49 -21.18
CA TYR A 314 30.97 -15.70 -21.91
C TYR A 314 32.46 -15.72 -22.30
N GLY A 315 33.24 -14.68 -21.96
CA GLY A 315 34.65 -14.59 -22.32
C GLY A 315 34.90 -14.57 -23.84
N THR A 316 33.94 -14.06 -24.62
CA THR A 316 34.00 -14.07 -26.09
C THR A 316 34.32 -12.69 -26.67
N SER A 317 35.13 -12.65 -27.73
CA SER A 317 35.33 -11.45 -28.55
C SER A 317 34.49 -11.46 -29.84
N GLU A 318 33.70 -12.52 -30.06
CA GLU A 318 32.88 -12.66 -31.25
C GLU A 318 31.67 -11.71 -31.21
N ALA A 319 31.42 -11.03 -32.33
CA ALA A 319 30.23 -10.21 -32.49
C ALA A 319 28.95 -11.07 -32.37
N ALA A 320 27.90 -10.49 -31.78
CA ALA A 320 26.63 -11.19 -31.65
C ALA A 320 26.00 -11.39 -33.04
N SER A 321 25.36 -12.55 -33.24
CA SER A 321 24.70 -12.85 -34.52
C SER A 321 23.51 -11.90 -34.78
N GLN A 322 23.10 -11.79 -36.05
CA GLN A 322 21.91 -11.02 -36.41
C GLN A 322 20.65 -11.56 -35.72
N LEU A 323 20.53 -12.89 -35.58
CA LEU A 323 19.40 -13.51 -34.90
C LEU A 323 19.41 -13.21 -33.39
N GLN A 324 20.58 -13.21 -32.75
CA GLN A 324 20.70 -12.83 -31.33
C GLN A 324 20.25 -11.39 -31.11
N LYS A 325 20.68 -10.47 -31.98
CA LYS A 325 20.24 -9.07 -31.96
C LYS A 325 18.73 -8.97 -32.17
N LEU A 326 18.20 -9.70 -33.14
CA LEU A 326 16.78 -9.69 -33.47
C LEU A 326 15.94 -10.24 -32.30
N THR A 327 16.32 -11.37 -31.71
CA THR A 327 15.64 -11.92 -30.53
C THR A 327 15.63 -10.94 -29.36
N MET A 328 16.75 -10.25 -29.09
CA MET A 328 16.79 -9.18 -28.08
C MET A 328 15.76 -8.09 -28.36
N ILE A 329 15.73 -7.58 -29.59
CA ILE A 329 14.78 -6.53 -30.00
C ILE A 329 13.33 -7.01 -29.83
N LEU A 330 13.00 -8.22 -30.29
CA LEU A 330 11.63 -8.75 -30.19
C LEU A 330 11.16 -8.92 -28.74
N VAL A 331 12.01 -9.48 -27.87
CA VAL A 331 11.67 -9.66 -26.45
C VAL A 331 11.53 -8.31 -25.74
N VAL A 332 12.43 -7.36 -25.99
CA VAL A 332 12.33 -6.01 -25.41
C VAL A 332 11.09 -5.29 -25.93
N LEU A 333 10.78 -5.36 -27.23
CA LEU A 333 9.58 -4.75 -27.80
C LEU A 333 8.30 -5.36 -27.22
N HIS A 334 8.26 -6.68 -27.03
CA HIS A 334 7.16 -7.35 -26.36
C HIS A 334 6.91 -6.74 -24.97
N PHE A 335 7.94 -6.71 -24.11
CA PHE A 335 7.77 -6.19 -22.76
C PHE A 335 7.56 -4.67 -22.70
N LEU A 336 8.14 -3.88 -23.59
CA LEU A 336 7.84 -2.45 -23.70
C LEU A 336 6.38 -2.19 -24.07
N LYS A 337 5.83 -3.00 -24.98
CA LYS A 337 4.41 -2.96 -25.31
C LYS A 337 3.56 -3.37 -24.09
N ARG A 338 3.97 -4.38 -23.31
CA ARG A 338 3.29 -4.77 -22.05
C ARG A 338 3.31 -3.64 -21.01
N GLU A 339 4.40 -2.90 -20.91
CA GLU A 339 4.49 -1.70 -20.06
C GLU A 339 3.54 -0.60 -20.53
N TYR A 340 3.56 -0.29 -21.81
CA TYR A 340 2.64 0.67 -22.41
C TYR A 340 1.18 0.29 -22.12
N GLU A 341 0.81 -0.97 -22.31
CA GLU A 341 -0.53 -1.46 -21.99
C GLU A 341 -0.86 -1.33 -20.51
N THR A 342 0.08 -1.62 -19.62
CA THR A 342 -0.09 -1.52 -18.16
C THR A 342 -0.39 -0.09 -17.72
N ILE A 343 0.29 0.90 -18.34
CA ILE A 343 0.15 2.31 -18.01
C ILE A 343 -1.14 2.90 -18.62
N PHE A 344 -1.41 2.63 -19.91
CA PHE A 344 -2.41 3.37 -20.69
C PHE A 344 -3.67 2.56 -21.06
N VAL A 345 -3.61 1.23 -21.07
CA VAL A 345 -4.70 0.37 -21.56
C VAL A 345 -5.40 -0.38 -20.43
N HIS A 346 -4.66 -1.03 -19.54
CA HIS A 346 -5.22 -1.91 -18.53
C HIS A 346 -6.01 -1.14 -17.47
N ARG A 347 -7.21 -1.65 -17.19
CA ARG A 347 -8.01 -1.28 -16.01
C ARG A 347 -7.98 -2.47 -15.06
N PHE A 348 -7.56 -2.28 -13.81
CA PHE A 348 -7.47 -3.35 -12.82
C PHE A 348 -8.75 -3.44 -11.99
N SER A 349 -9.21 -4.66 -11.69
CA SER A 349 -10.43 -4.88 -10.89
C SER A 349 -10.20 -4.75 -9.39
N LEU A 350 -8.95 -4.90 -8.95
CA LEU A 350 -8.52 -4.62 -7.59
C LEU A 350 -7.50 -3.49 -7.68
N ALA A 351 -7.52 -2.58 -6.71
CA ALA A 351 -6.57 -1.47 -6.69
C ALA A 351 -5.14 -1.94 -6.37
N SER A 352 -5.01 -2.97 -5.52
CA SER A 352 -3.71 -3.38 -4.97
C SER A 352 -3.63 -4.87 -4.63
N MET A 353 -2.43 -5.33 -4.26
CA MET A 353 -2.15 -6.65 -3.71
C MET A 353 -1.15 -6.57 -2.54
N PRO A 354 -1.02 -7.62 -1.71
CA PRO A 354 -0.03 -7.65 -0.62
C PRO A 354 1.40 -7.44 -1.14
N ALA A 355 2.13 -6.50 -0.55
CA ALA A 355 3.45 -6.06 -1.03
C ALA A 355 4.46 -7.21 -1.14
N ARG A 356 4.45 -8.17 -0.19
CA ARG A 356 5.35 -9.33 -0.21
C ARG A 356 5.21 -10.22 -1.45
N ASN A 357 4.05 -10.19 -2.13
CA ASN A 357 3.85 -10.99 -3.33
C ASN A 357 4.67 -10.49 -4.53
N ILE A 358 5.20 -9.26 -4.47
CA ILE A 358 6.00 -8.69 -5.56
C ILE A 358 7.21 -9.56 -5.89
N PHE A 359 7.88 -10.13 -4.88
CA PHE A 359 9.05 -10.98 -5.07
C PHE A 359 8.68 -12.26 -5.82
N LYS A 360 7.57 -12.89 -5.44
CA LYS A 360 7.11 -14.12 -6.09
C LYS A 360 6.72 -13.89 -7.54
N ASN A 361 5.99 -12.81 -7.82
CA ASN A 361 5.57 -12.52 -9.19
C ASN A 361 6.76 -12.08 -10.06
N SER A 362 7.61 -11.20 -9.53
CA SER A 362 8.78 -10.71 -10.27
C SER A 362 9.78 -11.81 -10.52
N ALA A 363 9.99 -12.74 -9.58
CA ALA A 363 10.91 -13.87 -9.77
C ALA A 363 10.57 -14.69 -11.02
N HIS A 364 9.29 -14.86 -11.36
CA HIS A 364 8.91 -15.57 -12.58
C HIS A 364 9.46 -14.88 -13.84
N TYR A 365 9.20 -13.58 -13.98
CA TYR A 365 9.62 -12.81 -15.15
C TYR A 365 11.13 -12.55 -15.17
N TRP A 366 11.71 -12.17 -14.03
CA TRP A 366 13.13 -11.83 -13.92
C TRP A 366 14.02 -13.05 -14.10
N ILE A 367 13.67 -14.20 -13.52
CA ILE A 367 14.50 -15.41 -13.59
C ILE A 367 14.24 -16.16 -14.89
N PHE A 368 12.99 -16.52 -15.20
CA PHE A 368 12.71 -17.39 -16.34
C PHE A 368 12.75 -16.63 -17.67
N SER A 369 12.08 -15.47 -17.74
CA SER A 369 12.07 -14.68 -18.98
C SER A 369 13.29 -13.76 -19.10
N GLY A 370 13.83 -13.24 -18.01
CA GLY A 370 15.01 -12.38 -18.02
C GLY A 370 16.29 -13.21 -18.08
N ILE A 371 16.76 -13.69 -16.93
CA ILE A 371 18.07 -14.33 -16.78
C ILE A 371 18.20 -15.58 -17.64
N ASN A 372 17.30 -16.56 -17.50
CA ASN A 372 17.42 -17.84 -18.19
C ASN A 372 17.36 -17.69 -19.72
N LEU A 373 16.38 -16.95 -20.24
CA LEU A 373 16.30 -16.70 -21.68
C LEU A 373 17.51 -15.93 -22.19
N ALA A 374 17.86 -14.80 -21.57
CA ALA A 374 18.98 -13.98 -22.01
C ALA A 374 20.31 -14.76 -21.96
N TYR A 375 20.56 -15.49 -20.88
CA TYR A 375 21.80 -16.24 -20.70
C TYR A 375 22.01 -17.32 -21.78
N TRP A 376 20.97 -18.06 -22.16
CA TRP A 376 21.14 -19.14 -23.14
C TRP A 376 21.00 -18.69 -24.59
N VAL A 377 20.23 -17.65 -24.87
CA VAL A 377 20.07 -17.11 -26.24
C VAL A 377 21.34 -16.38 -26.70
N TYR A 378 21.99 -15.64 -25.80
CA TYR A 378 23.14 -14.81 -26.16
C TYR A 378 24.50 -15.50 -26.05
N ALA A 379 24.52 -16.73 -25.55
CA ALA A 379 25.72 -17.57 -25.55
C ALA A 379 26.26 -17.80 -26.98
N PRO A 380 27.58 -17.83 -27.20
CA PRO A 380 28.18 -18.13 -28.50
C PRO A 380 27.80 -19.51 -29.04
N SER A 381 27.63 -20.49 -28.15
CA SER A 381 27.23 -21.86 -28.49
C SER A 381 25.71 -22.03 -28.72
N SER A 382 24.94 -20.95 -28.63
CA SER A 382 23.49 -21.01 -28.77
C SER A 382 23.10 -21.35 -30.21
N PRO A 383 22.03 -22.15 -30.44
CA PRO A 383 21.45 -22.30 -31.78
C PRO A 383 21.10 -20.96 -32.43
N THR A 384 20.82 -19.92 -31.63
CA THR A 384 20.56 -18.56 -32.11
C THR A 384 21.80 -17.90 -32.74
N ALA A 385 23.01 -18.34 -32.41
CA ALA A 385 24.24 -17.84 -33.03
C ALA A 385 24.45 -18.38 -34.45
N SER A 386 23.76 -19.46 -34.83
CA SER A 386 23.85 -20.10 -36.14
C SER A 386 23.33 -19.22 -37.28
N PRO A 387 23.70 -19.53 -38.55
CA PRO A 387 23.20 -18.81 -39.71
C PRO A 387 21.67 -18.79 -39.79
N SER A 388 21.14 -17.66 -40.23
CA SER A 388 19.70 -17.46 -40.38
C SER A 388 19.12 -18.25 -41.54
N ASN A 389 17.96 -18.88 -41.33
CA ASN A 389 17.09 -19.34 -42.42
C ASN A 389 16.03 -18.25 -42.69
N PRO A 390 16.13 -17.51 -43.80
CA PRO A 390 15.26 -16.35 -44.06
C PRO A 390 13.76 -16.67 -44.01
N LEU A 391 13.35 -17.85 -44.50
CA LEU A 391 11.95 -18.25 -44.49
C LEU A 391 11.41 -18.40 -43.06
N ILE A 392 12.17 -19.06 -42.19
CA ILE A 392 11.80 -19.26 -40.77
C ILE A 392 11.82 -17.92 -40.03
N THR A 393 12.82 -17.08 -40.28
CA THR A 393 12.94 -15.76 -39.65
C THR A 393 11.79 -14.84 -40.05
N TYR A 394 11.45 -14.75 -41.34
CA TYR A 394 10.33 -13.92 -41.79
C TYR A 394 8.98 -14.45 -41.30
N ALA A 395 8.78 -15.77 -41.29
CA ALA A 395 7.58 -16.37 -40.71
C ALA A 395 7.47 -16.05 -39.20
N GLY A 396 8.58 -16.15 -38.46
CA GLY A 396 8.63 -15.81 -37.05
C GLY A 396 8.34 -14.33 -36.78
N LEU A 397 8.88 -13.42 -37.59
CA LEU A 397 8.62 -11.98 -37.50
C LEU A 397 7.15 -11.65 -37.82
N ALA A 398 6.56 -12.29 -38.84
CA ALA A 398 5.16 -12.11 -39.17
C ALA A 398 4.25 -12.59 -38.02
N LEU A 399 4.52 -13.78 -37.46
CA LEU A 399 3.77 -14.29 -36.31
C LEU A 399 3.91 -13.40 -35.08
N PHE A 400 5.10 -12.86 -34.82
CA PHE A 400 5.33 -11.90 -33.75
C PHE A 400 4.49 -10.64 -33.95
N ALA A 401 4.60 -9.99 -35.11
CA ALA A 401 3.90 -8.74 -35.39
C ALA A 401 2.37 -8.91 -35.33
N ILE A 402 1.83 -9.96 -35.97
CA ILE A 402 0.39 -10.25 -35.92
C ILE A 402 -0.04 -10.58 -34.49
N GLY A 403 0.78 -11.33 -33.75
CA GLY A 403 0.53 -11.68 -32.35
C GLY A 403 0.42 -10.46 -31.45
N GLU A 404 1.40 -9.56 -31.51
CA GLU A 404 1.41 -8.34 -30.72
C GLU A 404 0.22 -7.42 -31.03
N VAL A 405 -0.06 -7.21 -32.32
CA VAL A 405 -1.16 -6.33 -32.76
C VAL A 405 -2.51 -6.91 -32.34
N CYS A 406 -2.76 -8.19 -32.61
CA CYS A 406 -4.03 -8.84 -32.23
C CYS A 406 -4.19 -8.94 -30.70
N ASN A 407 -3.11 -9.14 -29.96
CA ASN A 407 -3.11 -9.10 -28.50
C ASN A 407 -3.48 -7.70 -27.99
N LEU A 408 -2.88 -6.63 -28.54
CA LEU A 408 -3.20 -5.24 -28.20
C LEU A 408 -4.66 -4.90 -28.49
N ILE A 409 -5.16 -5.25 -29.69
CA ILE A 409 -6.58 -5.07 -30.05
C ILE A 409 -7.47 -5.74 -29.01
N THR A 410 -7.13 -6.96 -28.60
CA THR A 410 -7.88 -7.69 -27.58
C THR A 410 -7.87 -6.97 -26.23
N HIS A 411 -6.73 -6.43 -25.79
CA HIS A 411 -6.65 -5.65 -24.55
C HIS A 411 -7.46 -4.36 -24.60
N ILE A 412 -7.49 -3.67 -25.74
CA ILE A 412 -8.34 -2.49 -25.97
C ILE A 412 -9.82 -2.88 -25.92
N THR A 413 -10.21 -3.99 -26.55
CA THR A 413 -11.59 -4.51 -26.44
C THR A 413 -11.95 -4.82 -24.98
N LEU A 414 -11.05 -5.47 -24.24
CA LEU A 414 -11.28 -5.80 -22.83
C LEU A 414 -11.35 -4.54 -21.93
N LYS A 415 -10.60 -3.48 -22.26
CA LYS A 415 -10.71 -2.17 -21.61
C LYS A 415 -12.11 -1.56 -21.81
N GLY A 416 -12.65 -1.66 -23.04
CA GLY A 416 -13.96 -1.12 -23.41
C GLY A 416 -15.15 -1.78 -22.70
N LEU A 417 -14.97 -2.97 -22.13
CA LEU A 417 -16.00 -3.66 -21.35
C LEU A 417 -16.21 -3.10 -19.93
N ARG A 418 -15.43 -2.09 -19.54
CA ARG A 418 -15.51 -1.44 -18.22
C ARG A 418 -15.72 0.05 -18.40
N ARG A 419 -16.74 0.63 -17.76
CA ARG A 419 -16.85 2.09 -17.61
C ARG A 419 -15.74 2.59 -16.69
N GLU A 420 -15.38 3.86 -16.82
CA GLU A 420 -14.36 4.45 -15.94
C GLU A 420 -14.86 4.47 -14.50
N GLY A 421 -14.07 3.89 -13.59
CA GLY A 421 -14.43 3.80 -12.17
C GLY A 421 -15.37 2.65 -11.80
N SER A 422 -15.90 1.89 -12.76
CA SER A 422 -16.84 0.80 -12.48
C SER A 422 -16.18 -0.58 -12.37
N THR A 423 -16.78 -1.47 -11.57
CA THR A 423 -16.36 -2.89 -11.44
C THR A 423 -17.18 -3.85 -12.27
N GLU A 424 -18.17 -3.34 -13.02
CA GLU A 424 -19.05 -4.12 -13.87
C GLU A 424 -18.26 -4.87 -14.96
N ARG A 425 -18.67 -6.12 -15.20
CA ARG A 425 -18.04 -6.99 -16.19
C ARG A 425 -19.02 -7.19 -17.34
N GLY A 426 -18.61 -6.84 -18.56
CA GLY A 426 -19.31 -7.21 -19.79
C GLY A 426 -18.85 -8.55 -20.36
N ILE A 427 -19.66 -9.13 -21.25
CA ILE A 427 -19.27 -10.29 -22.07
C ILE A 427 -18.40 -9.79 -23.23
N PRO A 428 -17.15 -10.27 -23.36
CA PRO A 428 -16.27 -9.83 -24.43
C PRO A 428 -16.71 -10.39 -25.79
N ASN A 429 -16.81 -9.50 -26.79
CA ASN A 429 -17.06 -9.83 -28.19
C ASN A 429 -16.00 -9.14 -29.07
N GLY A 430 -15.70 -9.71 -30.23
CA GLY A 430 -14.70 -9.17 -31.17
C GLY A 430 -13.69 -10.21 -31.64
N LEU A 431 -12.52 -9.73 -32.10
CA LEU A 431 -11.48 -10.57 -32.71
C LEU A 431 -11.06 -11.72 -31.77
N GLY A 432 -11.10 -12.95 -32.27
CA GLY A 432 -10.73 -14.17 -31.53
C GLY A 432 -11.72 -14.61 -30.44
N PHE A 433 -12.62 -13.73 -29.97
CA PHE A 433 -13.61 -14.08 -28.94
C PHE A 433 -14.67 -15.05 -29.46
N ASN A 434 -14.87 -15.21 -30.76
CA ASN A 434 -15.76 -16.25 -31.28
C ASN A 434 -15.12 -17.65 -31.26
N MET A 435 -13.79 -17.73 -31.16
CA MET A 435 -13.03 -18.98 -31.23
C MET A 435 -12.66 -19.52 -29.85
N VAL A 436 -12.18 -18.63 -28.97
CA VAL A 436 -11.62 -19.01 -27.65
C VAL A 436 -12.11 -18.08 -26.54
N THR A 437 -12.03 -18.53 -25.29
CA THR A 437 -12.38 -17.71 -24.12
C THR A 437 -11.39 -16.56 -23.91
N CYS A 438 -10.09 -16.80 -24.09
CA CYS A 438 -9.02 -15.83 -23.83
C CYS A 438 -8.16 -15.59 -25.09
N PRO A 439 -8.65 -14.83 -26.08
CA PRO A 439 -7.90 -14.55 -27.31
C PRO A 439 -6.61 -13.76 -27.05
N ASN A 440 -6.54 -12.98 -25.97
CA ASN A 440 -5.30 -12.31 -25.59
C ASN A 440 -4.18 -13.34 -25.32
N TYR A 441 -4.48 -14.44 -24.61
CA TYR A 441 -3.51 -15.50 -24.37
C TYR A 441 -3.16 -16.27 -25.65
N MET A 442 -4.12 -16.44 -26.56
CA MET A 442 -3.90 -17.07 -27.87
C MET A 442 -2.89 -16.26 -28.70
N PHE A 443 -3.12 -14.95 -28.82
CA PHE A 443 -2.24 -14.06 -29.59
C PHE A 443 -0.89 -13.82 -28.91
N GLU A 444 -0.85 -13.83 -27.58
CA GLU A 444 0.41 -13.85 -26.81
C GLU A 444 1.24 -15.11 -27.17
N THR A 445 0.59 -16.27 -27.16
CA THR A 445 1.24 -17.56 -27.51
C THR A 445 1.77 -17.51 -28.94
N MET A 446 1.00 -16.94 -29.87
CA MET A 446 1.42 -16.76 -31.27
C MET A 446 2.66 -15.86 -31.39
N ALA A 447 2.72 -14.76 -30.62
CA ALA A 447 3.88 -13.88 -30.62
C ALA A 447 5.15 -14.59 -30.12
N TRP A 448 5.02 -15.37 -29.03
CA TRP A 448 6.14 -16.14 -28.47
C TRP A 448 6.56 -17.33 -29.33
N VAL A 449 5.64 -17.94 -30.10
CA VAL A 449 6.00 -18.89 -31.18
C VAL A 449 6.87 -18.17 -32.22
N GLY A 450 6.53 -16.94 -32.59
CA GLY A 450 7.36 -16.12 -33.48
C GLY A 450 8.78 -15.90 -32.96
N ILE A 451 8.92 -15.52 -31.68
CA ILE A 451 10.24 -15.37 -31.01
C ILE A 451 10.99 -16.70 -30.97
N TRP A 452 10.29 -17.81 -30.73
CA TRP A 452 10.90 -19.13 -30.71
C TRP A 452 11.42 -19.54 -32.10
N LEU A 453 10.69 -19.26 -33.18
CA LEU A 453 11.17 -19.51 -34.55
C LEU A 453 12.41 -18.68 -34.91
N VAL A 454 12.45 -17.42 -34.47
CA VAL A 454 13.61 -16.54 -34.71
C VAL A 454 14.83 -16.96 -33.90
N SER A 455 14.65 -17.31 -32.63
CA SER A 455 15.76 -17.70 -31.75
C SER A 455 16.21 -19.14 -31.97
N TRP A 456 15.30 -20.01 -32.38
CA TRP A 456 15.49 -21.47 -32.43
C TRP A 456 16.11 -22.07 -31.16
N SER A 457 15.87 -21.43 -30.01
CA SER A 457 16.45 -21.82 -28.72
C SER A 457 15.50 -22.70 -27.92
N LEU A 458 16.03 -23.79 -27.35
CA LEU A 458 15.27 -24.68 -26.48
C LEU A 458 14.73 -23.96 -25.24
N CYS A 459 15.47 -22.99 -24.70
CA CYS A 459 15.06 -22.23 -23.53
C CYS A 459 13.83 -21.35 -23.81
N THR A 460 13.77 -20.73 -25.00
CA THR A 460 12.60 -19.98 -25.45
C THR A 460 11.40 -20.89 -25.63
N GLY A 461 11.59 -22.08 -26.23
CA GLY A 461 10.53 -23.08 -26.39
C GLY A 461 10.00 -23.59 -25.05
N LEU A 462 10.89 -23.87 -24.08
CA LEU A 462 10.51 -24.29 -22.73
C LEU A 462 9.70 -23.21 -22.01
N PHE A 463 10.15 -21.96 -22.07
CA PHE A 463 9.43 -20.82 -21.50
C PHE A 463 8.03 -20.67 -22.11
N LEU A 464 7.92 -20.75 -23.44
CA LEU A 464 6.65 -20.72 -24.15
C LEU A 464 5.69 -21.81 -23.64
N VAL A 465 6.15 -23.06 -23.52
CA VAL A 465 5.32 -24.17 -23.04
C VAL A 465 4.85 -23.94 -21.60
N ILE A 466 5.75 -23.54 -20.71
CA ILE A 466 5.41 -23.25 -19.31
C ILE A 466 4.38 -22.11 -19.21
N ALA A 467 4.61 -21.01 -19.93
CA ALA A 467 3.71 -19.86 -19.98
C ALA A 467 2.34 -20.25 -20.54
N LEU A 468 2.32 -21.03 -21.62
CA LEU A 468 1.10 -21.50 -22.26
C LEU A 468 0.27 -22.39 -21.31
N VAL A 469 0.89 -23.36 -20.63
CA VAL A 469 0.19 -24.20 -19.63
C VAL A 469 -0.43 -23.35 -18.53
N GLN A 470 0.31 -22.38 -18.01
CA GLN A 470 -0.21 -21.47 -16.98
C GLN A 470 -1.40 -20.64 -17.50
N MET A 471 -1.31 -20.10 -18.72
CA MET A 471 -2.40 -19.35 -19.37
C MET A 471 -3.63 -20.22 -19.62
N MET A 472 -3.46 -21.49 -20.01
CA MET A 472 -4.56 -22.45 -20.15
C MET A 472 -5.31 -22.67 -18.83
N LEU A 473 -4.58 -22.84 -17.71
CA LEU A 473 -5.17 -22.99 -16.39
C LEU A 473 -5.96 -21.74 -15.97
N TRP A 474 -5.45 -20.54 -16.28
CA TRP A 474 -6.17 -19.29 -16.04
C TRP A 474 -7.39 -19.12 -16.95
N ALA A 475 -7.29 -19.51 -18.22
CA ALA A 475 -8.41 -19.48 -19.16
C ALA A 475 -9.56 -20.39 -18.69
N LYS A 476 -9.25 -21.60 -18.19
CA LYS A 476 -10.25 -22.51 -17.61
C LYS A 476 -10.99 -21.90 -16.42
N LYS A 477 -10.26 -21.23 -15.52
CA LYS A 477 -10.85 -20.52 -14.38
C LYS A 477 -11.73 -19.36 -14.85
N LYS A 478 -11.31 -18.62 -15.87
CA LYS A 478 -12.09 -17.52 -16.45
C LYS A 478 -13.37 -18.01 -17.14
N GLU A 479 -13.30 -19.09 -17.90
CA GLU A 479 -14.46 -19.72 -18.56
C GLU A 479 -15.51 -20.18 -17.55
N ARG A 480 -15.08 -20.90 -16.50
CA ARG A 480 -15.99 -21.33 -15.41
C ARG A 480 -16.68 -20.14 -14.75
N ARG A 481 -15.96 -19.03 -14.56
CA ARG A 481 -16.49 -17.82 -13.97
C ARG A 481 -17.51 -17.14 -14.89
N TYR A 482 -17.23 -17.02 -16.19
CA TYR A 482 -18.19 -16.44 -17.14
C TYR A 482 -19.50 -17.23 -17.20
N ARG A 483 -19.45 -18.56 -17.19
CA ARG A 483 -20.65 -19.40 -17.13
C ARG A 483 -21.46 -19.20 -15.85
N LYS A 484 -20.80 -18.91 -14.73
CA LYS A 484 -21.45 -18.67 -13.44
C LYS A 484 -22.03 -17.26 -13.34
N GLU A 485 -21.30 -16.25 -13.81
CA GLU A 485 -21.67 -14.82 -13.73
C GLU A 485 -22.76 -14.45 -14.75
N PHE A 486 -22.69 -15.00 -15.97
CA PHE A 486 -23.57 -14.62 -17.09
C PHE A 486 -24.48 -15.78 -17.53
N LYS A 487 -25.18 -16.39 -16.57
CA LYS A 487 -26.13 -17.48 -16.85
C LYS A 487 -27.17 -17.02 -17.88
N GLY A 488 -27.33 -17.77 -18.97
CA GLY A 488 -28.30 -17.49 -20.04
C GLY A 488 -27.80 -16.55 -21.15
N SER A 489 -26.93 -15.58 -20.85
CA SER A 489 -26.42 -14.62 -21.85
C SER A 489 -25.07 -15.01 -22.47
N TYR A 490 -24.23 -15.76 -21.74
CA TYR A 490 -22.92 -16.20 -22.24
C TYR A 490 -23.01 -17.53 -22.98
N ARG A 491 -22.49 -17.57 -24.22
CA ARG A 491 -22.35 -18.80 -24.99
C ARG A 491 -21.11 -19.58 -24.51
N PRO A 492 -21.27 -20.78 -23.95
CA PRO A 492 -20.14 -21.59 -23.49
C PRO A 492 -19.18 -21.90 -24.63
N LYS A 493 -17.88 -21.76 -24.39
CA LYS A 493 -16.86 -22.05 -25.40
C LYS A 493 -16.21 -23.39 -25.14
N ARG A 494 -15.86 -24.09 -26.23
CA ARG A 494 -15.15 -25.36 -26.18
C ARG A 494 -13.66 -25.17 -25.91
N TYR A 495 -13.09 -24.07 -26.40
CA TYR A 495 -11.66 -23.78 -26.33
C TYR A 495 -11.35 -22.56 -25.45
N GLY A 496 -10.38 -22.69 -24.55
CA GLY A 496 -9.92 -21.65 -23.64
C GLY A 496 -8.87 -20.72 -24.26
N VAL A 497 -7.87 -21.29 -24.95
CA VAL A 497 -6.72 -20.55 -25.51
C VAL A 497 -6.38 -20.99 -26.93
N LEU A 498 -6.35 -22.30 -27.22
CA LEU A 498 -5.92 -22.82 -28.52
C LEU A 498 -7.11 -23.45 -29.26
N PRO A 499 -7.54 -22.86 -30.39
CA PRO A 499 -8.63 -23.43 -31.18
C PRO A 499 -8.32 -24.87 -31.61
N GLY A 500 -9.25 -25.79 -31.37
CA GLY A 500 -9.09 -27.20 -31.76
C GLY A 500 -8.29 -28.07 -30.77
N ILE A 501 -7.58 -27.47 -29.82
CA ILE A 501 -6.76 -28.20 -28.83
C ILE A 501 -7.31 -28.02 -27.42
N TYR A 502 -7.40 -26.76 -26.94
CA TYR A 502 -7.73 -26.47 -25.54
C TYR A 502 -8.49 -25.18 -25.31
#